data_AF-A0A1C5RN36-F1
#
_entry.id   AF-A0A1C5RN36-F1
#
_cell.length_a   1.000
_cell.length_b   1.000
_cell.length_c   1.000
_cell.angle_alpha   90.00
_cell.angle_beta   90.00
_cell.angle_gamma   90.00
#
_symmetry.space_group_name_H-M   'P 1'
#
loop_
_entity.id
_entity.type
_entity.pdbx_description
1 polymer ?
#
loop_
_entity_poly.entity_id
_entity_poly.type
_entity_poly.pdbx_seq_one_letter_code
_entity_poly.pdbx_strand_id
1 'polypeptide(L)'
;MEQISQTYLNIIKNICTDSNDPVSVTPEQFPALANLAQEHCTVPFVLPCLRSASVYPSMKHKVKEMMLNYYQIEHFTRTTVSLLKENHIDCYLLKGLSLADCYPVPEYRKLGDLDLYLAEPEMLSQAQTVLESNGYILQDELSDHHVTYYYTFPKTGRRFILELHYRVVGQYQYSRTNEIVDLVYSPTQLKKSSQMIHGYSYTVLPPTEYVFYMIHHMLKHYLYSGFGIRLLCDFTFYLKRHESEIDFDQIHTWCRESRISHLYEIILESCRIYLGLPDSIDPQTHYDTSDCQDFITQILKDGDMGTDVSQTLVGSSSYQKVNLFTYFREGHVQMKVRFPKASHFPILWPVLWVITFVCFIRNTYKVRNTTFLQTLRNFKKSNQKTKLVKIFENSDS
;
A
#
# COMPACT_ATOMS: atom_id res chain seq x y z
N MET A 1 -23.09 8.49 7.24
CA MET A 1 -22.53 8.14 5.92
C MET A 1 -23.53 8.54 4.82
N GLU A 2 -23.06 9.00 3.65
CA GLU A 2 -23.95 9.34 2.53
C GLU A 2 -24.62 8.09 1.93
N GLN A 3 -25.84 8.23 1.41
CA GLN A 3 -26.61 7.10 0.87
C GLN A 3 -25.89 6.40 -0.30
N ILE A 4 -25.19 7.15 -1.15
CA ILE A 4 -24.43 6.58 -2.27
C ILE A 4 -23.26 5.73 -1.78
N SER A 5 -22.55 6.16 -0.74
CA SER A 5 -21.47 5.41 -0.09
C SER A 5 -21.99 4.10 0.49
N GLN A 6 -23.15 4.11 1.15
CA GLN A 6 -23.76 2.88 1.67
C GLN A 6 -24.14 1.91 0.54
N THR A 7 -24.72 2.43 -0.55
CA THR A 7 -25.09 1.62 -1.73
C THR A 7 -23.85 0.97 -2.35
N TYR A 8 -22.77 1.75 -2.49
CA TYR A 8 -21.49 1.27 -2.98
C TYR A 8 -20.89 0.19 -2.06
N LEU A 9 -20.82 0.42 -0.74
CA LEU A 9 -20.31 -0.56 0.22
C LEU A 9 -21.11 -1.87 0.20
N ASN A 10 -22.43 -1.80 0.04
CA ASN A 10 -23.25 -3.02 -0.08
C ASN A 10 -22.88 -3.83 -1.33
N ILE A 11 -22.58 -3.18 -2.46
CA ILE A 11 -22.10 -3.88 -3.67
C ILE A 11 -20.74 -4.52 -3.41
N ILE A 12 -19.81 -3.79 -2.78
CA ILE A 12 -18.48 -4.32 -2.43
C ILE A 12 -18.62 -5.54 -1.49
N LYS A 13 -19.44 -5.44 -0.45
CA LYS A 13 -19.74 -6.53 0.48
C LYS A 13 -20.25 -7.77 -0.23
N ASN A 14 -21.15 -7.61 -1.19
CA ASN A 14 -21.66 -8.74 -1.98
C ASN A 14 -20.54 -9.42 -2.78
N ILE A 15 -19.64 -8.65 -3.39
CA ILE A 15 -18.46 -9.20 -4.08
C ILE A 15 -17.52 -9.91 -3.10
N CYS A 16 -17.27 -9.33 -1.92
CA CYS A 16 -16.41 -9.93 -0.89
C CYS A 16 -16.99 -11.18 -0.24
N THR A 17 -18.31 -11.33 -0.23
CA THR A 17 -19.04 -12.47 0.37
C THR A 17 -19.52 -13.49 -0.66
N ASP A 18 -19.25 -13.27 -1.95
CA ASP A 18 -19.82 -14.05 -3.07
C ASP A 18 -21.37 -14.11 -3.02
N SER A 19 -22.00 -13.08 -2.44
CA SER A 19 -23.46 -12.96 -2.34
C SER A 19 -24.06 -12.35 -3.61
N ASN A 20 -25.24 -12.84 -3.98
CA ASN A 20 -26.06 -12.28 -5.07
C ASN A 20 -27.22 -11.41 -4.53
N ASP A 21 -27.14 -10.94 -3.30
CA ASP A 21 -28.18 -10.13 -2.69
C ASP A 21 -28.47 -8.88 -3.57
N PRO A 22 -29.74 -8.61 -3.88
CA PRO A 22 -30.08 -7.50 -4.77
C PRO A 22 -29.79 -6.17 -4.07
N VAL A 23 -28.87 -5.38 -4.63
CA VAL A 23 -28.68 -3.98 -4.24
C VAL A 23 -29.54 -3.10 -5.13
N SER A 24 -30.55 -2.43 -4.54
CA SER A 24 -31.37 -1.46 -5.26
C SER A 24 -30.56 -0.21 -5.59
N VAL A 25 -30.31 0.02 -6.88
CA VAL A 25 -29.64 1.24 -7.38
C VAL A 25 -30.62 1.98 -8.28
N THR A 26 -30.93 3.23 -7.96
CA THR A 26 -31.84 4.04 -8.78
C THR A 26 -31.10 4.69 -9.95
N PRO A 27 -31.78 5.03 -11.06
CA PRO A 27 -31.13 5.67 -12.21
C PRO A 27 -30.38 6.96 -11.87
N GLU A 28 -30.84 7.71 -10.87
CA GLU A 28 -30.22 8.96 -10.40
C GLU A 28 -28.87 8.69 -9.71
N GLN A 29 -28.66 7.49 -9.16
CA GLN A 29 -27.42 7.11 -8.47
C GLN A 29 -26.32 6.63 -9.42
N PHE A 30 -26.66 6.24 -10.66
CA PHE A 30 -25.69 5.64 -11.59
C PHE A 30 -24.43 6.49 -11.84
N PRO A 31 -24.52 7.81 -12.10
CA PRO A 31 -23.32 8.61 -12.34
C PRO A 31 -22.42 8.69 -11.10
N ALA A 32 -23.01 8.87 -9.92
CA ALA A 32 -22.26 8.96 -8.67
C ALA A 32 -21.59 7.62 -8.31
N LEU A 33 -22.30 6.50 -8.49
CA LEU A 33 -21.76 5.16 -8.28
C LEU A 33 -20.60 4.86 -9.23
N ALA A 34 -20.75 5.22 -10.52
CA ALA A 34 -19.70 5.04 -11.50
C ALA A 34 -18.45 5.87 -11.18
N ASN A 35 -18.62 7.12 -10.74
CA ASN A 35 -17.50 7.98 -10.32
C ASN A 35 -16.78 7.40 -9.11
N LEU A 36 -17.52 7.01 -8.07
CA LEU A 36 -16.95 6.43 -6.85
C LEU A 36 -16.16 5.14 -7.16
N ALA A 37 -16.72 4.27 -8.01
CA ALA A 37 -16.02 3.05 -8.42
C ALA A 37 -14.76 3.33 -9.26
N GLN A 38 -14.72 4.41 -10.03
CA GLN A 38 -13.51 4.82 -10.73
C GLN A 38 -12.45 5.36 -9.78
N GLU A 39 -12.84 6.25 -8.86
CA GLU A 39 -11.95 6.81 -7.84
C GLU A 39 -11.30 5.73 -6.99
N HIS A 40 -12.01 4.62 -6.75
CA HIS A 40 -11.52 3.47 -6.01
C HIS A 40 -10.98 2.33 -6.86
N CYS A 41 -10.95 2.46 -8.18
CA CYS A 41 -10.48 1.43 -9.11
C CYS A 41 -11.21 0.07 -8.97
N THR A 42 -12.52 0.13 -8.71
CA THR A 42 -13.44 -1.00 -8.47
C THR A 42 -14.58 -1.04 -9.50
N VAL A 43 -14.40 -0.40 -10.67
CA VAL A 43 -15.39 -0.38 -11.76
C VAL A 43 -15.97 -1.77 -12.11
N PRO A 44 -15.19 -2.87 -12.14
CA PRO A 44 -15.74 -4.20 -12.39
C PRO A 44 -16.85 -4.62 -11.41
N PHE A 45 -16.79 -4.19 -10.14
CA PHE A 45 -17.73 -4.60 -9.09
C PHE A 45 -19.11 -3.97 -9.27
N VAL A 46 -19.16 -2.72 -9.74
CA VAL A 46 -20.43 -1.99 -9.96
C VAL A 46 -20.96 -2.16 -11.38
N LEU A 47 -20.15 -2.65 -12.32
CA LEU A 47 -20.52 -2.75 -13.74
C LEU A 47 -21.85 -3.50 -13.98
N PRO A 48 -22.19 -4.59 -13.26
CA PRO A 48 -23.48 -5.27 -13.42
C PRO A 48 -24.68 -4.36 -13.11
N CYS A 49 -24.57 -3.48 -12.11
CA CYS A 49 -25.61 -2.54 -11.71
C CYS A 49 -25.83 -1.42 -12.74
N LEU A 50 -24.82 -1.13 -13.56
CA LEU A 50 -24.83 0.00 -14.48
C LEU A 50 -25.36 -0.36 -15.89
N ARG A 51 -25.86 -1.57 -16.15
CA ARG A 51 -26.21 -2.04 -17.52
C ARG A 51 -27.18 -1.13 -18.27
N SER A 52 -28.13 -0.50 -17.58
CA SER A 52 -29.09 0.44 -18.18
C SER A 52 -28.62 1.90 -18.16
N ALA A 53 -27.46 2.19 -17.55
CA ALA A 53 -26.93 3.53 -17.42
C ALA A 53 -26.26 4.00 -18.72
N SER A 54 -26.37 5.29 -19.02
CA SER A 54 -25.67 5.92 -20.16
C SER A 54 -24.14 5.81 -20.07
N VAL A 55 -23.59 5.73 -18.86
CA VAL A 55 -22.14 5.57 -18.58
C VAL A 55 -21.62 4.15 -18.84
N TYR A 56 -22.49 3.17 -19.05
CA TYR A 56 -22.12 1.75 -19.18
C TYR A 56 -21.07 1.44 -20.26
N PRO A 57 -21.15 1.96 -21.50
CA PRO A 57 -20.17 1.64 -22.52
C PRO A 57 -18.75 2.08 -22.13
N SER A 58 -18.63 3.25 -21.49
CA SER A 58 -17.37 3.76 -20.97
C SER A 58 -16.84 2.89 -19.82
N MET A 59 -17.70 2.51 -18.86
CA MET A 59 -17.30 1.64 -17.74
C MET A 59 -16.85 0.27 -18.24
N LYS A 60 -17.60 -0.32 -19.18
CA LYS A 60 -17.25 -1.60 -19.81
C LYS A 60 -15.91 -1.53 -20.53
N HIS A 61 -15.60 -0.41 -21.19
CA HIS A 61 -14.29 -0.20 -21.80
C HIS A 61 -13.18 -0.19 -20.75
N LYS A 62 -13.35 0.55 -19.65
CA LYS A 62 -12.39 0.58 -18.53
C LYS A 62 -12.13 -0.82 -17.95
N VAL A 63 -13.17 -1.63 -17.78
CA VAL A 63 -13.00 -3.02 -17.30
C VAL A 63 -12.17 -3.84 -18.28
N LYS A 64 -12.39 -3.71 -19.59
CA LYS A 64 -11.56 -4.39 -20.60
C LYS A 64 -10.10 -3.94 -20.54
N GLU A 65 -9.85 -2.65 -20.33
CA GLU A 65 -8.48 -2.13 -20.16
C GLU A 65 -7.82 -2.68 -18.90
N MET A 66 -8.55 -2.76 -17.78
CA MET A 66 -8.07 -3.38 -16.54
C MET A 66 -7.70 -4.85 -16.76
N MET A 67 -8.56 -5.61 -17.44
CA MET A 67 -8.29 -7.02 -17.75
C MET A 67 -7.09 -7.17 -18.69
N LEU A 68 -6.97 -6.33 -19.72
CA LEU A 68 -5.80 -6.33 -20.58
C LEU A 68 -4.54 -6.05 -19.77
N ASN A 69 -4.56 -5.01 -18.94
CA ASN A 69 -3.45 -4.59 -18.09
C ASN A 69 -3.00 -5.70 -17.13
N TYR A 70 -3.94 -6.49 -16.58
CA TYR A 70 -3.63 -7.65 -15.75
C TYR A 70 -2.66 -8.61 -16.46
N TYR A 71 -2.97 -9.02 -17.69
CA TYR A 71 -2.12 -9.95 -18.44
C TYR A 71 -0.77 -9.34 -18.86
N GLN A 72 -0.69 -8.02 -19.00
CA GLN A 72 0.60 -7.39 -19.31
C GLN A 72 1.50 -7.31 -18.10
N ILE A 73 0.93 -7.01 -16.92
CA ILE A 73 1.67 -7.03 -15.67
C ILE A 73 2.04 -8.46 -15.31
N GLU A 74 1.19 -9.47 -15.55
CA GLU A 74 1.55 -10.88 -15.44
C GLU A 74 2.80 -11.21 -16.27
N HIS A 75 2.77 -10.85 -17.56
CA HIS A 75 3.90 -11.09 -18.44
C HIS A 75 5.17 -10.35 -17.99
N PHE A 76 5.02 -9.10 -17.54
CA PHE A 76 6.12 -8.31 -16.99
C PHE A 76 6.70 -8.95 -15.72
N THR A 77 5.86 -9.31 -14.76
CA THR A 77 6.27 -9.99 -13.52
C THR A 77 7.00 -11.29 -13.81
N ARG A 78 6.46 -12.14 -14.68
CA ARG A 78 7.12 -13.40 -15.06
C ARG A 78 8.48 -13.15 -15.71
N THR A 79 8.58 -12.16 -16.60
CA THR A 79 9.84 -11.79 -17.27
C THR A 79 10.88 -11.33 -16.27
N THR A 80 10.53 -10.40 -15.38
CA THR A 80 11.44 -9.85 -14.37
C THR A 80 11.88 -10.90 -13.35
N VAL A 81 10.93 -11.68 -12.80
CA VAL A 81 11.23 -12.71 -11.79
C VAL A 81 12.08 -13.83 -12.39
N SER A 82 11.81 -14.25 -13.63
CA SER A 82 12.63 -15.27 -14.30
C SER A 82 14.05 -14.77 -14.56
N LEU A 83 14.21 -13.52 -15.01
CA LEU A 83 15.53 -12.90 -15.20
C LEU A 83 16.35 -12.90 -13.90
N LEU A 84 15.75 -12.48 -12.78
CA LEU A 84 16.44 -12.47 -11.49
C LEU A 84 16.79 -13.90 -11.04
N LYS A 85 15.84 -14.84 -11.17
CA LYS A 85 16.04 -16.25 -10.79
C LYS A 85 17.13 -16.94 -11.60
N GLU A 86 17.19 -16.71 -12.92
CA GLU A 86 18.24 -17.24 -13.81
C GLU A 86 19.64 -16.70 -13.45
N ASN A 87 19.71 -15.55 -12.78
CA ASN A 87 20.95 -14.97 -12.27
C ASN A 87 21.17 -15.26 -10.78
N HIS A 88 20.47 -16.26 -10.21
CA HIS A 88 20.56 -16.68 -8.81
C HIS A 88 20.21 -15.59 -7.80
N ILE A 89 19.27 -14.71 -8.16
CA ILE A 89 18.76 -13.65 -7.29
C ILE A 89 17.35 -14.02 -6.87
N ASP A 90 17.22 -14.49 -5.63
CA ASP A 90 15.93 -14.78 -5.04
C ASP A 90 15.21 -13.48 -4.62
N CYS A 91 13.92 -13.40 -4.93
CA CYS A 91 13.06 -12.29 -4.55
C CYS A 91 11.67 -12.77 -4.16
N TYR A 92 10.99 -11.98 -3.33
CA TYR A 92 9.61 -12.21 -2.93
C TYR A 92 8.70 -11.31 -3.76
N LEU A 93 7.70 -11.89 -4.42
CA LEU A 93 6.65 -11.15 -5.09
C LEU A 93 5.71 -10.54 -4.04
N LEU A 94 5.59 -9.21 -4.05
CA LEU A 94 4.71 -8.48 -3.15
C LEU A 94 3.48 -7.96 -3.90
N LYS A 95 2.35 -7.90 -3.20
CA LYS A 95 1.09 -7.28 -3.66
C LYS A 95 0.66 -7.81 -5.04
N GLY A 96 0.39 -6.89 -5.97
CA GLY A 96 0.25 -7.17 -7.40
C GLY A 96 -0.60 -8.40 -7.73
N LEU A 97 0.01 -9.32 -8.47
CA LEU A 97 -0.59 -10.58 -8.92
C LEU A 97 -0.89 -11.53 -7.76
N SER A 98 -0.04 -11.55 -6.73
CA SER A 98 -0.20 -12.44 -5.57
C SER A 98 -1.51 -12.16 -4.84
N LEU A 99 -1.85 -10.89 -4.62
CA LEU A 99 -3.14 -10.49 -4.05
C LEU A 99 -4.29 -10.65 -5.05
N ALA A 100 -4.06 -10.41 -6.35
CA ALA A 100 -5.10 -10.57 -7.38
C ALA A 100 -5.64 -12.00 -7.44
N ASP A 101 -4.78 -13.00 -7.25
CA ASP A 101 -5.14 -14.42 -7.25
C ASP A 101 -6.12 -14.81 -6.11
N CYS A 102 -6.30 -13.95 -5.10
CA CYS A 102 -7.29 -14.13 -4.03
C CYS A 102 -8.69 -13.62 -4.42
N TYR A 103 -8.84 -12.86 -5.51
CA TYR A 103 -10.13 -12.32 -5.92
C TYR A 103 -10.96 -13.40 -6.64
N PRO A 104 -12.31 -13.34 -6.57
CA PRO A 104 -13.19 -14.25 -7.33
C PRO A 104 -12.92 -14.18 -8.84
N VAL A 105 -12.55 -13.00 -9.34
CA VAL A 105 -12.06 -12.78 -10.71
C VAL A 105 -10.76 -11.98 -10.61
N PRO A 106 -9.58 -12.61 -10.75
CA PRO A 106 -8.28 -11.96 -10.55
C PRO A 106 -8.09 -10.68 -11.36
N GLU A 107 -8.62 -10.64 -12.59
CA GLU A 107 -8.50 -9.51 -13.50
C GLU A 107 -9.30 -8.26 -13.06
N TYR A 108 -10.17 -8.39 -12.06
CA TYR A 108 -10.91 -7.25 -11.51
C TYR A 108 -10.08 -6.41 -10.55
N ARG A 109 -8.97 -6.95 -10.03
CA ARG A 109 -8.03 -6.19 -9.21
C ARG A 109 -7.17 -5.29 -10.10
N LYS A 110 -7.21 -3.97 -9.88
CA LYS A 110 -6.28 -3.04 -10.55
C LYS A 110 -4.83 -3.39 -10.17
N LEU A 111 -4.01 -3.60 -11.20
CA LEU A 111 -2.56 -3.74 -11.09
C LEU A 111 -1.87 -2.47 -11.61
N GLY A 112 -0.76 -2.07 -11.00
CA GLY A 112 0.01 -0.88 -11.38
C GLY A 112 1.48 -1.20 -11.58
N ASP A 113 2.21 -1.20 -10.47
CA ASP A 113 3.62 -1.52 -10.33
C ASP A 113 3.86 -3.01 -10.04
N LEU A 114 5.10 -3.43 -10.30
CA LEU A 114 5.65 -4.69 -9.82
C LEU A 114 6.51 -4.42 -8.59
N ASP A 115 6.09 -4.89 -7.43
CA ASP A 115 6.89 -4.85 -6.20
C ASP A 115 7.61 -6.19 -5.98
N LEU A 116 8.94 -6.15 -5.92
CA LEU A 116 9.77 -7.30 -5.56
C LEU A 116 10.60 -6.97 -4.33
N TYR A 117 10.71 -7.90 -3.38
CA TYR A 117 11.52 -7.74 -2.18
C TYR A 117 12.74 -8.67 -2.16
N LEU A 118 13.91 -8.09 -1.93
CA LEU A 118 15.16 -8.79 -1.67
C LEU A 118 15.36 -8.88 -0.16
N ALA A 119 15.23 -10.09 0.38
CA ALA A 119 15.49 -10.32 1.81
C ALA A 119 16.95 -10.08 2.17
N GLU A 120 17.87 -10.32 1.23
CA GLU A 120 19.32 -10.13 1.38
C GLU A 120 19.73 -8.80 0.69
N PRO A 121 19.92 -7.70 1.44
CA PRO A 121 20.22 -6.40 0.84
C PRO A 121 21.57 -6.37 0.13
N GLU A 122 22.49 -7.29 0.45
CA GLU A 122 23.77 -7.40 -0.25
C GLU A 122 23.60 -7.78 -1.72
N MET A 123 22.51 -8.48 -2.07
CA MET A 123 22.18 -8.87 -3.44
C MET A 123 21.70 -7.69 -4.30
N LEU A 124 21.41 -6.54 -3.69
CA LEU A 124 20.89 -5.37 -4.40
C LEU A 124 21.82 -4.95 -5.55
N SER A 125 23.12 -4.80 -5.31
CA SER A 125 24.06 -4.35 -6.36
C SER A 125 24.14 -5.34 -7.53
N GLN A 126 24.05 -6.64 -7.27
CA GLN A 126 23.98 -7.65 -8.31
C GLN A 126 22.66 -7.56 -9.09
N ALA A 127 21.53 -7.41 -8.39
CA ALA A 127 20.22 -7.24 -9.02
C ALA A 127 20.15 -6.00 -9.91
N GLN A 128 20.68 -4.86 -9.45
CA GLN A 128 20.76 -3.64 -10.25
C GLN A 128 21.58 -3.85 -11.51
N THR A 129 22.75 -4.50 -11.39
CA THR A 129 23.62 -4.79 -12.54
C THR A 129 22.90 -5.67 -13.57
N VAL A 130 22.21 -6.72 -13.13
CA VAL A 130 21.44 -7.61 -14.00
C VAL A 130 20.29 -6.86 -14.68
N LEU A 131 19.51 -6.09 -13.93
CA LEU A 131 18.38 -5.32 -14.46
C LEU A 131 18.86 -4.29 -15.49
N GLU A 132 19.86 -3.48 -15.17
CA GLU A 132 20.37 -2.43 -16.06
C GLU A 132 20.95 -3.01 -17.36
N SER A 133 21.68 -4.12 -17.26
CA SER A 133 22.21 -4.85 -18.42
C SER A 133 21.11 -5.43 -19.32
N ASN A 134 19.88 -5.57 -18.81
CA ASN A 134 18.71 -6.09 -19.52
C ASN A 134 17.68 -5.00 -19.86
N GLY A 135 18.10 -3.73 -19.88
CA GLY A 135 17.29 -2.62 -20.41
C GLY A 135 16.31 -2.00 -19.39
N TYR A 136 16.45 -2.31 -18.11
CA TYR A 136 15.75 -1.57 -17.05
C TYR A 136 16.49 -0.26 -16.78
N ILE A 137 15.75 0.84 -16.75
CA ILE A 137 16.32 2.19 -16.58
C ILE A 137 16.02 2.68 -15.17
N LEU A 138 17.07 2.84 -14.37
CA LEU A 138 16.98 3.37 -13.01
C LEU A 138 16.35 4.77 -13.03
N GLN A 139 15.38 5.01 -12.15
CA GLN A 139 14.76 6.31 -11.97
C GLN A 139 15.34 7.01 -10.74
N ASP A 140 15.56 8.32 -10.85
CA ASP A 140 16.02 9.15 -9.72
C ASP A 140 14.84 9.41 -8.78
N GLU A 141 14.70 8.55 -7.77
CA GLU A 141 13.71 8.66 -6.71
C GLU A 141 14.37 8.61 -5.33
N LEU A 142 13.91 9.46 -4.41
CA LEU A 142 14.37 9.45 -3.02
C LEU A 142 13.53 8.45 -2.21
N SER A 143 13.94 7.19 -2.20
CA SER A 143 13.34 6.12 -1.39
C SER A 143 14.35 5.52 -0.41
N ASP A 144 13.88 5.19 0.79
CA ASP A 144 14.66 4.61 1.89
C ASP A 144 14.49 3.09 2.03
N HIS A 145 13.74 2.46 1.11
CA HIS A 145 13.43 1.04 1.16
C HIS A 145 13.43 0.34 -0.21
N HIS A 146 13.43 1.08 -1.33
CA HIS A 146 13.48 0.50 -2.68
C HIS A 146 14.26 1.36 -3.68
N VAL A 147 14.51 0.78 -4.85
CA VAL A 147 14.91 1.49 -6.07
C VAL A 147 13.88 1.26 -7.15
N THR A 148 13.65 2.27 -7.98
CA THR A 148 12.59 2.26 -9.01
C THR A 148 13.19 2.14 -10.40
N TYR A 149 12.67 1.21 -11.20
CA TYR A 149 13.08 0.99 -12.58
C TYR A 149 11.91 1.15 -13.55
N TYR A 150 12.19 1.74 -14.71
CA TYR A 150 11.31 1.64 -15.87
C TYR A 150 11.80 0.58 -16.84
N TYR A 151 10.88 -0.27 -17.29
CA TYR A 151 11.12 -1.23 -18.35
C TYR A 151 10.15 -0.99 -19.49
N THR A 152 10.68 -0.82 -20.70
CA THR A 152 9.86 -0.64 -21.91
C THR A 152 9.98 -1.87 -22.78
N PHE A 153 8.88 -2.58 -23.00
CA PHE A 153 8.88 -3.74 -23.91
C PHE A 153 9.15 -3.29 -25.35
N PRO A 154 10.24 -3.73 -26.00
CA PRO A 154 10.62 -3.21 -27.33
C PRO A 154 9.55 -3.44 -28.41
N LYS A 155 8.81 -4.55 -28.33
CA LYS A 155 7.78 -4.91 -29.31
C LYS A 155 6.53 -4.01 -29.25
N THR A 156 6.20 -3.49 -28.08
CA THR A 156 4.92 -2.77 -27.85
C THR A 156 5.11 -1.30 -27.49
N GLY A 157 6.33 -0.90 -27.11
CA GLY A 157 6.60 0.42 -26.54
C GLY A 157 5.93 0.67 -25.18
N ARG A 158 5.29 -0.34 -24.58
CA ARG A 158 4.63 -0.21 -23.28
C ARG A 158 5.66 -0.20 -22.16
N ARG A 159 5.53 0.77 -21.28
CA ARG A 159 6.41 0.99 -20.14
C ARG A 159 5.75 0.50 -18.85
N PHE A 160 6.51 -0.21 -18.04
CA PHE A 160 6.13 -0.73 -16.73
C PHE A 160 7.10 -0.24 -15.66
N ILE A 161 6.64 -0.26 -14.41
CA ILE A 161 7.38 0.18 -13.23
C ILE A 161 7.69 -1.04 -12.37
N LEU A 162 8.97 -1.19 -12.01
CA LEU A 162 9.45 -2.14 -11.01
C LEU A 162 9.93 -1.35 -9.78
N GLU A 163 9.34 -1.62 -8.62
CA GLU A 163 9.90 -1.24 -7.32
C GLU A 163 10.67 -2.44 -6.76
N LEU A 164 12.00 -2.34 -6.72
CA LEU A 164 12.87 -3.36 -6.13
C LEU A 164 13.22 -2.95 -4.70
N HIS A 165 12.54 -3.56 -3.74
CA HIS A 165 12.64 -3.31 -2.31
C HIS A 165 13.85 -4.03 -1.72
N TYR A 166 14.75 -3.28 -1.08
CA TYR A 166 15.85 -3.80 -0.25
C TYR A 166 15.51 -3.77 1.25
N ARG A 167 14.38 -3.14 1.59
CA ARG A 167 13.70 -3.24 2.87
C ARG A 167 12.21 -3.31 2.60
N VAL A 168 11.47 -4.15 3.32
CA VAL A 168 10.07 -4.44 2.97
C VAL A 168 9.17 -3.19 3.02
N VAL A 169 9.47 -2.24 3.93
CA VAL A 169 8.78 -0.95 4.06
C VAL A 169 9.77 0.16 4.46
N GLY A 170 9.36 1.42 4.27
CA GLY A 170 10.13 2.60 4.70
C GLY A 170 10.25 2.76 6.21
N GLN A 171 11.21 3.57 6.66
CA GLN A 171 11.50 3.72 8.09
C GLN A 171 10.44 4.57 8.79
N TYR A 172 10.02 4.09 9.96
CA TYR A 172 9.16 4.84 10.87
C TYR A 172 9.99 5.66 11.86
N GLN A 173 9.36 6.66 12.49
CA GLN A 173 9.98 7.37 13.60
C GLN A 173 10.18 6.55 14.85
N TYR A 174 9.29 5.58 15.08
CA TYR A 174 9.39 4.71 16.24
C TYR A 174 10.38 3.59 15.92
N SER A 175 11.57 3.65 16.53
CA SER A 175 12.68 2.74 16.23
C SER A 175 12.32 1.28 16.49
N ARG A 176 11.53 1.00 17.54
CA ARG A 176 11.13 -0.35 17.88
C ARG A 176 10.30 -1.02 16.77
N THR A 177 9.41 -0.29 16.10
CA THR A 177 8.71 -0.81 14.92
C THR A 177 9.67 -1.19 13.81
N ASN A 178 10.72 -0.38 13.58
CA ASN A 178 11.73 -0.70 12.57
C ASN A 178 12.51 -1.95 12.94
N GLU A 179 12.90 -2.11 14.21
CA GLU A 179 13.58 -3.32 14.69
C GLU A 179 12.74 -4.59 14.48
N ILE A 180 11.43 -4.52 14.75
CA ILE A 180 10.51 -5.65 14.57
C ILE A 180 10.38 -5.98 13.08
N VAL A 181 10.15 -4.97 12.23
CA VAL A 181 10.10 -5.16 10.77
C VAL A 181 11.41 -5.78 10.28
N ASP A 182 12.55 -5.21 10.65
CA ASP A 182 13.85 -5.69 10.19
C ASP A 182 14.12 -7.14 10.67
N LEU A 183 13.66 -7.50 11.88
CA LEU A 183 13.74 -8.86 12.40
C LEU A 183 12.85 -9.84 11.62
N VAL A 184 11.56 -9.52 11.48
CA VAL A 184 10.55 -10.39 10.86
C VAL A 184 10.91 -10.72 9.40
N TYR A 185 11.37 -9.72 8.66
CA TYR A 185 11.70 -9.89 7.24
C TYR A 185 13.19 -10.18 6.97
N SER A 186 13.97 -10.44 8.02
CA SER A 186 15.38 -10.78 7.86
C SER A 186 15.57 -12.12 7.16
N PRO A 187 16.69 -12.35 6.45
CA PRO A 187 17.01 -13.64 5.82
C PRO A 187 16.99 -14.84 6.77
N THR A 188 17.23 -14.61 8.07
CA THR A 188 17.34 -15.67 9.07
C THR A 188 15.98 -16.08 9.66
N GLN A 189 14.99 -15.18 9.63
CA GLN A 189 13.64 -15.45 10.15
C GLN A 189 12.63 -15.73 9.04
N LEU A 190 12.74 -14.99 7.92
CA LEU A 190 11.76 -15.04 6.85
C LEU A 190 11.87 -16.35 6.08
N LYS A 191 10.83 -17.18 6.20
CA LYS A 191 10.70 -18.43 5.43
C LYS A 191 10.19 -18.15 4.03
N LYS A 192 10.58 -18.98 3.08
CA LYS A 192 10.03 -18.94 1.71
C LYS A 192 8.66 -19.63 1.70
N SER A 193 7.65 -18.93 1.20
CA SER A 193 6.39 -19.53 0.76
C SER A 193 6.30 -19.47 -0.76
N SER A 194 5.49 -20.34 -1.36
CA SER A 194 5.32 -20.39 -2.81
C SER A 194 3.85 -20.29 -3.20
N GLN A 195 3.56 -19.49 -4.23
CA GLN A 195 2.24 -19.37 -4.82
C GLN A 195 2.29 -19.71 -6.30
N MET A 196 1.39 -20.58 -6.76
CA MET A 196 1.28 -20.97 -8.17
C MET A 196 0.26 -20.06 -8.86
N ILE A 197 0.71 -19.24 -9.81
CA ILE A 197 -0.13 -18.32 -10.58
C ILE A 197 0.12 -18.57 -12.07
N HIS A 198 -0.92 -18.89 -12.83
CA HIS A 198 -0.84 -19.19 -14.28
C HIS A 198 0.26 -20.20 -14.66
N GLY A 199 0.47 -21.21 -13.81
CA GLY A 199 1.47 -22.26 -14.03
C GLY A 199 2.91 -21.85 -13.75
N TYR A 200 3.14 -20.67 -13.15
CA TYR A 200 4.44 -20.25 -12.65
C TYR A 200 4.44 -20.18 -11.12
N SER A 201 5.48 -20.75 -10.49
CA SER A 201 5.66 -20.72 -9.04
C SER A 201 6.47 -19.49 -8.63
N TYR A 202 5.82 -18.57 -7.92
CA TYR A 202 6.44 -17.38 -7.35
C TYR A 202 6.79 -17.62 -5.89
N THR A 203 7.94 -17.11 -5.45
CA THR A 203 8.24 -16.99 -4.02
C THR A 203 7.44 -15.79 -3.47
N VAL A 204 6.69 -15.99 -2.40
CA VAL A 204 5.87 -14.97 -1.72
C VAL A 204 6.15 -14.99 -0.22
N LEU A 205 5.73 -13.95 0.49
CA LEU A 205 5.79 -13.95 1.96
C LEU A 205 4.88 -15.07 2.51
N PRO A 206 5.25 -15.73 3.61
CA PRO A 206 4.32 -16.63 4.29
C PRO A 206 3.10 -15.87 4.81
N PRO A 207 1.93 -16.53 4.99
CA PRO A 207 0.67 -15.83 5.21
C PRO A 207 0.65 -14.86 6.39
N THR A 208 1.22 -15.26 7.54
CA THR A 208 1.30 -14.41 8.74
C THR A 208 2.11 -13.13 8.48
N GLU A 209 3.29 -13.25 7.89
CA GLU A 209 4.15 -12.13 7.50
C GLU A 209 3.50 -11.29 6.40
N TYR A 210 2.79 -11.90 5.46
CA TYR A 210 2.07 -11.17 4.42
C TYR A 210 0.97 -10.27 5.03
N VAL A 211 0.18 -10.78 5.98
CA VAL A 211 -0.82 -9.96 6.69
C VAL A 211 -0.15 -8.80 7.42
N PHE A 212 0.95 -9.05 8.12
CA PHE A 212 1.72 -7.99 8.78
C PHE A 212 2.24 -6.94 7.79
N TYR A 213 2.71 -7.38 6.61
CA TYR A 213 3.12 -6.50 5.52
C TYR A 213 1.95 -5.66 4.98
N MET A 214 0.76 -6.24 4.80
CA MET A 214 -0.43 -5.51 4.34
C MET A 214 -0.86 -4.42 5.33
N ILE A 215 -0.76 -4.68 6.64
CA ILE A 215 -1.01 -3.67 7.69
C ILE A 215 -0.01 -2.51 7.54
N HIS A 216 1.29 -2.81 7.36
CA HIS A 216 2.30 -1.78 7.15
C HIS A 216 2.14 -1.02 5.83
N HIS A 217 1.65 -1.69 4.78
CA HIS A 217 1.34 -1.06 3.50
C HIS A 217 0.17 -0.06 3.63
N MET A 218 -0.91 -0.46 4.31
CA MET A 218 -2.02 0.44 4.63
C MET A 218 -1.58 1.56 5.57
N LEU A 219 -0.74 1.27 6.56
CA LEU A 219 -0.15 2.28 7.46
C LEU A 219 0.63 3.34 6.69
N LYS A 220 1.50 2.93 5.75
CA LYS A 220 2.24 3.84 4.87
C LYS A 220 1.24 4.77 4.18
N HIS A 221 0.27 4.23 3.46
CA HIS A 221 -0.69 5.07 2.76
C HIS A 221 -1.50 5.96 3.69
N TYR A 222 -1.95 5.44 4.84
CA TYR A 222 -2.71 6.19 5.83
C TYR A 222 -1.93 7.41 6.34
N LEU A 223 -0.63 7.26 6.63
CA LEU A 223 0.23 8.36 7.08
C LEU A 223 0.52 9.41 6.00
N TYR A 224 0.66 9.00 4.73
CA TYR A 224 1.21 9.86 3.68
C TYR A 224 0.19 10.45 2.69
N SER A 225 -0.83 9.68 2.28
CA SER A 225 -1.69 10.05 1.14
C SER A 225 -3.17 9.69 1.30
N GLY A 226 -3.52 8.88 2.29
CA GLY A 226 -4.75 8.08 2.29
C GLY A 226 -4.65 6.87 1.35
N PHE A 227 -5.60 5.96 1.45
CA PHE A 227 -5.80 4.85 0.52
C PHE A 227 -7.29 4.61 0.27
N GLY A 228 -7.60 4.00 -0.89
CA GLY A 228 -8.95 3.63 -1.26
C GLY A 228 -9.34 2.23 -0.77
N ILE A 229 -10.63 1.92 -0.82
CA ILE A 229 -11.21 0.66 -0.33
C ILE A 229 -10.59 -0.62 -0.95
N ARG A 230 -9.90 -0.52 -2.10
CA ARG A 230 -9.17 -1.64 -2.72
C ARG A 230 -8.23 -2.35 -1.74
N LEU A 231 -7.51 -1.62 -0.88
CA LEU A 231 -6.62 -2.28 0.09
C LEU A 231 -7.39 -3.06 1.17
N LEU A 232 -8.61 -2.60 1.54
CA LEU A 232 -9.49 -3.36 2.43
C LEU A 232 -10.07 -4.60 1.73
N CYS A 233 -10.35 -4.50 0.43
CA CYS A 233 -10.75 -5.66 -0.39
C CYS A 233 -9.62 -6.69 -0.45
N ASP A 234 -8.39 -6.25 -0.75
CA ASP A 234 -7.19 -7.09 -0.74
C ASP A 234 -7.06 -7.82 0.60
N PHE A 235 -7.17 -7.10 1.71
CA PHE A 235 -7.09 -7.65 3.06
C PHE A 235 -8.18 -8.69 3.33
N THR A 236 -9.43 -8.37 2.98
CA THR A 236 -10.57 -9.26 3.18
C THR A 236 -10.42 -10.56 2.40
N PHE A 237 -10.07 -10.49 1.10
CA PHE A 237 -9.88 -11.68 0.26
C PHE A 237 -8.69 -12.52 0.73
N TYR A 238 -7.59 -11.88 1.11
CA TYR A 238 -6.39 -12.58 1.58
C TYR A 238 -6.65 -13.35 2.88
N LEU A 239 -7.26 -12.70 3.88
CA LEU A 239 -7.59 -13.35 5.15
C LEU A 239 -8.55 -14.52 4.96
N LYS A 240 -9.59 -14.37 4.12
CA LYS A 240 -10.52 -15.47 3.80
C LYS A 240 -9.81 -16.67 3.14
N ARG A 241 -8.85 -16.41 2.27
CA ARG A 241 -8.12 -17.45 1.53
C ARG A 241 -7.17 -18.25 2.42
N HIS A 242 -6.53 -17.58 3.37
CA HIS A 242 -5.42 -18.11 4.16
C HIS A 242 -5.74 -18.25 5.66
N GLU A 243 -7.02 -18.19 6.07
CA GLU A 243 -7.46 -18.20 7.48
C GLU A 243 -6.77 -19.29 8.31
N SER A 244 -6.66 -20.52 7.79
CA SER A 244 -6.04 -21.65 8.49
C SER A 244 -4.52 -21.63 8.55
N GLU A 245 -3.87 -20.75 7.78
CA GLU A 245 -2.41 -20.64 7.68
C GLU A 245 -1.86 -19.45 8.46
N ILE A 246 -2.73 -18.53 8.87
CA ILE A 246 -2.35 -17.28 9.55
C ILE A 246 -2.29 -17.50 11.06
N ASP A 247 -1.17 -17.11 11.65
CA ASP A 247 -1.00 -17.06 13.10
C ASP A 247 -1.42 -15.68 13.63
N PHE A 248 -2.68 -15.58 14.06
CA PHE A 248 -3.24 -14.32 14.58
C PHE A 248 -2.59 -13.89 15.91
N ASP A 249 -2.18 -14.83 16.77
CA ASP A 249 -1.50 -14.51 18.03
C ASP A 249 -0.13 -13.83 17.77
N GLN A 250 0.55 -14.28 16.73
CA GLN A 250 1.80 -13.67 16.28
C GLN A 250 1.58 -12.27 15.68
N ILE A 251 0.52 -12.07 14.88
CA ILE A 251 0.12 -10.75 14.38
C ILE A 251 -0.16 -9.79 15.54
N HIS A 252 -0.95 -10.23 16.52
CA HIS A 252 -1.24 -9.46 17.74
C HIS A 252 0.04 -9.03 18.46
N THR A 253 0.99 -9.94 18.59
CA THR A 253 2.29 -9.66 19.21
C THR A 253 3.08 -8.62 18.42
N TRP A 254 3.22 -8.78 17.11
CA TRP A 254 3.94 -7.81 16.28
C TRP A 254 3.26 -6.44 16.26
N CYS A 255 1.92 -6.40 16.18
CA CYS A 255 1.16 -5.15 16.20
C CYS A 255 1.28 -4.42 17.54
N ARG A 256 1.23 -5.14 18.67
CA ARG A 256 1.40 -4.58 20.02
C ARG A 256 2.80 -4.01 20.20
N GLU A 257 3.83 -4.78 19.89
CA GLU A 257 5.22 -4.31 20.03
C GLU A 257 5.57 -3.19 19.04
N SER A 258 4.92 -3.17 17.87
CA SER A 258 5.06 -2.10 16.87
C SER A 258 4.19 -0.88 17.17
N ARG A 259 3.32 -0.91 18.17
CA ARG A 259 2.33 0.13 18.51
C ARG A 259 1.40 0.51 17.36
N ILE A 260 0.91 -0.51 16.66
CA ILE A 260 -0.05 -0.39 15.56
C ILE A 260 -1.32 -1.23 15.77
N SER A 261 -1.55 -1.73 16.99
CA SER A 261 -2.74 -2.54 17.34
C SER A 261 -4.06 -1.88 16.94
N HIS A 262 -4.26 -0.60 17.29
CA HIS A 262 -5.48 0.12 16.91
C HIS A 262 -5.68 0.22 15.39
N LEU A 263 -4.60 0.30 14.60
CA LEU A 263 -4.71 0.27 13.14
C LEU A 263 -5.14 -1.11 12.65
N TYR A 264 -4.57 -2.18 13.21
CA TYR A 264 -4.98 -3.54 12.86
C TYR A 264 -6.45 -3.78 13.24
N GLU A 265 -6.83 -3.46 14.47
CA GLU A 265 -8.19 -3.64 15.02
C GLU A 265 -9.25 -2.89 14.19
N ILE A 266 -9.02 -1.60 13.90
CA ILE A 266 -9.99 -0.80 13.13
C ILE A 266 -10.12 -1.28 11.67
N ILE A 267 -9.02 -1.75 11.06
CA ILE A 267 -9.04 -2.31 9.70
C ILE A 267 -9.85 -3.60 9.70
N LEU A 268 -9.56 -4.52 10.62
CA LEU A 268 -10.23 -5.82 10.71
C LEU A 268 -11.73 -5.64 10.97
N GLU A 269 -12.10 -4.83 11.97
CA GLU A 269 -13.49 -4.58 12.32
C GLU A 269 -14.24 -3.84 11.20
N SER A 270 -13.60 -2.90 10.51
CA SER A 270 -14.20 -2.25 9.33
C SER A 270 -14.44 -3.23 8.19
N CYS A 271 -13.54 -4.19 7.96
CA CYS A 271 -13.73 -5.24 6.97
C CYS A 271 -14.89 -6.17 7.36
N ARG A 272 -15.05 -6.49 8.66
CA ARG A 272 -16.16 -7.28 9.19
C ARG A 272 -17.51 -6.57 8.96
N ILE A 273 -17.62 -5.32 9.40
CA ILE A 273 -18.86 -4.53 9.29
C ILE A 273 -19.24 -4.28 7.83
N TYR A 274 -18.30 -3.75 7.03
CA TYR A 274 -18.60 -3.16 5.72
C TYR A 274 -18.29 -4.05 4.52
N LEU A 275 -17.35 -5.00 4.64
CA LEU A 275 -16.96 -5.89 3.54
C LEU A 275 -17.39 -7.36 3.79
N GLY A 276 -17.89 -7.68 4.98
CA GLY A 276 -18.38 -9.02 5.31
C GLY A 276 -17.27 -10.04 5.55
N LEU A 277 -16.14 -9.60 6.13
CA LEU A 277 -15.15 -10.52 6.69
C LEU A 277 -15.82 -11.42 7.75
N PRO A 278 -15.67 -12.76 7.69
CA PRO A 278 -16.27 -13.68 8.67
C PRO A 278 -15.84 -13.40 10.11
N ASP A 279 -16.77 -13.55 11.06
CA ASP A 279 -16.50 -13.40 12.50
C ASP A 279 -15.54 -14.47 13.04
N SER A 280 -15.35 -15.58 12.33
CA SER A 280 -14.37 -16.62 12.68
C SER A 280 -12.92 -16.16 12.54
N ILE A 281 -12.68 -15.16 11.68
CA ILE A 281 -11.36 -14.61 11.43
C ILE A 281 -11.05 -13.61 12.55
N ASP A 282 -10.13 -14.02 13.42
CA ASP A 282 -9.67 -13.28 14.60
C ASP A 282 -10.84 -12.74 15.46
N PRO A 283 -11.61 -13.64 16.09
CA PRO A 283 -12.90 -13.33 16.70
C PRO A 283 -12.81 -12.43 17.93
N GLN A 284 -11.63 -12.31 18.54
CA GLN A 284 -11.44 -11.52 19.76
C GLN A 284 -11.15 -10.05 19.46
N THR A 285 -10.76 -9.75 18.22
CA THR A 285 -10.40 -8.41 17.78
C THR A 285 -11.65 -7.64 17.45
N HIS A 286 -11.86 -6.53 18.15
CA HIS A 286 -12.97 -5.62 17.95
C HIS A 286 -12.50 -4.17 18.06
N TYR A 287 -13.26 -3.27 17.47
CA TYR A 287 -13.04 -1.84 17.56
C TYR A 287 -14.37 -1.08 17.66
N ASP A 288 -14.33 0.17 18.09
CA ASP A 288 -15.55 0.97 18.23
C ASP A 288 -16.23 1.19 16.87
N THR A 289 -17.53 0.88 16.80
CA THR A 289 -18.30 0.95 15.54
C THR A 289 -18.39 2.39 15.00
N SER A 290 -18.45 3.40 15.87
CA SER A 290 -18.52 4.79 15.44
C SER A 290 -17.18 5.24 14.83
N ASP A 291 -16.06 4.83 15.42
CA ASP A 291 -14.73 5.05 14.84
C ASP A 291 -14.56 4.30 13.52
N CYS A 292 -15.03 3.06 13.40
CA CYS A 292 -15.04 2.31 12.13
C CYS A 292 -15.84 3.05 11.04
N GLN A 293 -16.97 3.67 11.40
CA GLN A 293 -17.77 4.47 10.47
C GLN A 293 -17.01 5.71 9.99
N ASP A 294 -16.31 6.40 10.89
CA ASP A 294 -15.50 7.56 10.54
C ASP A 294 -14.31 7.14 9.68
N PHE A 295 -13.66 6.03 10.00
CA PHE A 295 -12.56 5.45 9.23
C PHE A 295 -12.99 5.11 7.80
N ILE A 296 -14.03 4.31 7.61
CA ILE A 296 -14.48 3.95 6.25
C ILE A 296 -14.97 5.17 5.48
N THR A 297 -15.61 6.14 6.15
CA THR A 297 -16.02 7.40 5.51
C THR A 297 -14.81 8.20 5.03
N GLN A 298 -13.71 8.20 5.79
CA GLN A 298 -12.47 8.85 5.39
C GLN A 298 -11.80 8.13 4.23
N ILE A 299 -11.76 6.79 4.25
CA ILE A 299 -11.24 5.95 3.14
C ILE A 299 -12.00 6.22 1.84
N LEU A 300 -13.33 6.31 1.89
CA LEU A 300 -14.15 6.62 0.71
C LEU A 300 -13.92 8.04 0.19
N LYS A 301 -13.62 9.01 1.06
CA LYS A 301 -13.31 10.39 0.66
C LYS A 301 -11.92 10.55 0.06
N ASP A 302 -10.95 9.73 0.47
CA ASP A 302 -9.56 9.87 0.03
C ASP A 302 -9.33 9.30 -1.38
N GLY A 303 -10.13 8.33 -1.82
CA GLY A 303 -9.96 7.68 -3.13
C GLY A 303 -8.69 6.81 -3.21
N ASP A 304 -8.50 6.12 -4.34
CA ASP A 304 -7.31 5.32 -4.60
C ASP A 304 -6.20 6.17 -5.24
N MET A 305 -5.39 6.82 -4.40
CA MET A 305 -4.32 7.77 -4.78
C MET A 305 -3.03 7.12 -5.31
N GLY A 306 -3.08 5.84 -5.71
CA GLY A 306 -1.93 4.97 -5.95
C GLY A 306 -0.94 5.32 -7.07
N THR A 307 -0.89 6.56 -7.58
CA THR A 307 0.06 6.96 -8.63
C THR A 307 0.73 8.33 -8.43
N ASP A 308 0.40 9.12 -7.40
CA ASP A 308 0.82 10.53 -7.30
C ASP A 308 1.81 10.83 -6.14
N VAL A 309 2.38 9.81 -5.51
CA VAL A 309 2.96 9.93 -4.15
C VAL A 309 4.48 9.93 -4.09
N SER A 310 5.22 9.70 -5.19
CA SER A 310 6.70 9.71 -5.19
C SER A 310 7.32 11.06 -4.81
N GLN A 311 6.51 12.11 -4.65
CA GLN A 311 7.00 13.47 -4.47
C GLN A 311 6.54 14.19 -3.21
N THR A 312 5.61 13.72 -2.37
CA THR A 312 5.14 14.49 -1.21
C THR A 312 6.01 14.31 0.04
N LEU A 313 6.03 15.30 0.95
CA LEU A 313 6.94 15.25 2.09
C LEU A 313 6.45 14.24 3.11
N VAL A 314 7.33 13.30 3.41
CA VAL A 314 7.25 12.21 4.37
C VAL A 314 6.76 12.72 5.73
N GLY A 315 5.52 12.40 6.11
CA GLY A 315 5.06 12.38 7.50
C GLY A 315 5.17 10.96 8.04
N SER A 316 6.23 10.67 8.79
CA SER A 316 6.54 9.31 9.25
C SER A 316 5.82 8.92 10.55
N SER A 317 4.86 9.74 11.00
CA SER A 317 4.11 9.56 12.25
C SER A 317 2.80 10.37 12.26
N SER A 318 1.89 10.01 13.16
CA SER A 318 0.70 10.81 13.51
C SER A 318 0.96 11.54 14.85
N TYR A 319 0.73 12.86 14.90
CA TYR A 319 0.96 13.71 16.08
C TYR A 319 -0.34 14.26 16.67
N GLN A 320 -0.47 14.26 18.00
CA GLN A 320 -1.60 14.87 18.70
C GLN A 320 -1.71 16.40 18.48
N LYS A 321 -0.58 17.12 18.42
CA LYS A 321 -0.52 18.55 18.07
C LYS A 321 0.70 18.84 17.20
N VAL A 322 0.46 19.43 16.02
CA VAL A 322 1.54 19.91 15.14
C VAL A 322 2.10 21.22 15.70
N ASN A 323 3.35 21.21 16.13
CA ASN A 323 4.10 22.36 16.65
C ASN A 323 5.46 22.49 15.93
N LEU A 324 6.26 23.51 16.27
CA LEU A 324 7.57 23.69 15.64
C LEU A 324 8.50 22.48 15.80
N PHE A 325 8.41 21.80 16.95
CA PHE A 325 9.19 20.60 17.27
C PHE A 325 8.81 19.40 16.39
N THR A 326 7.54 19.25 15.99
CA THR A 326 7.13 18.19 15.06
C THR A 326 7.76 18.36 13.67
N TYR A 327 7.85 19.59 13.15
CA TYR A 327 8.54 19.84 11.87
C TYR A 327 10.04 19.57 11.96
N PHE A 328 10.66 19.93 13.09
CA PHE A 328 12.06 19.61 13.34
C PHE A 328 12.27 18.09 13.42
N ARG A 329 11.35 17.35 14.05
CA ARG A 329 11.45 15.89 14.16
C ARG A 329 11.36 15.21 12.79
N GLU A 330 10.41 15.58 11.94
CA GLU A 330 10.33 15.07 10.56
C GLU A 330 11.56 15.44 9.72
N GLY A 331 12.04 16.67 9.84
CA GLY A 331 13.27 17.09 9.17
C GLY A 331 14.49 16.28 9.61
N HIS A 332 14.55 15.91 10.90
CA HIS A 332 15.63 15.11 11.46
C HIS A 332 15.59 13.68 10.92
N VAL A 333 14.40 13.10 10.79
CA VAL A 333 14.19 11.78 10.18
C VAL A 333 14.64 11.81 8.72
N GLN A 334 14.23 12.83 7.96
CA GLN A 334 14.66 12.97 6.56
C GLN A 334 16.17 13.16 6.42
N MET A 335 16.81 13.84 7.36
CA MET A 335 18.28 13.95 7.39
C MET A 335 18.92 12.57 7.60
N LYS A 336 18.42 11.76 8.55
CA LYS A 336 18.93 10.41 8.81
C LYS A 336 18.73 9.49 7.61
N VAL A 337 17.55 9.53 7.00
CA VAL A 337 17.21 8.78 5.78
C VAL A 337 18.12 9.17 4.61
N ARG A 338 18.38 10.47 4.41
CA ARG A 338 19.25 10.96 3.33
C ARG A 338 20.72 10.62 3.57
N PHE A 339 21.13 10.55 4.83
CA PHE A 339 22.53 10.36 5.22
C PHE A 339 22.68 9.23 6.23
N PRO A 340 22.37 7.96 5.86
CA PRO A 340 22.32 6.86 6.81
C PRO A 340 23.67 6.65 7.50
N LYS A 341 24.79 6.70 6.78
CA LYS A 341 26.13 6.54 7.37
C LYS A 341 26.61 7.80 8.11
N ALA A 342 26.47 8.98 7.52
CA ALA A 342 27.00 10.23 8.10
C ALA A 342 26.17 10.75 9.29
N SER A 343 24.88 10.40 9.37
CA SER A 343 24.01 10.78 10.49
C SER A 343 24.36 10.10 11.81
N HIS A 344 25.24 9.09 11.81
CA HIS A 344 25.78 8.49 13.04
C HIS A 344 26.77 9.41 13.78
N PHE A 345 27.27 10.46 13.13
CA PHE A 345 28.23 11.40 13.72
C PHE A 345 27.56 12.73 14.07
N PRO A 346 27.26 13.00 15.36
CA PRO A 346 26.53 14.21 15.77
C PRO A 346 27.20 15.52 15.35
N ILE A 347 28.53 15.53 15.25
CA ILE A 347 29.33 16.69 14.82
C ILE A 347 28.95 17.13 13.39
N LEU A 348 28.54 16.19 12.53
CA LEU A 348 28.14 16.48 11.15
C LEU A 348 26.70 16.99 11.04
N TRP A 349 25.87 16.81 12.07
CA TRP A 349 24.44 17.12 12.01
C TRP A 349 24.12 18.54 11.56
N PRO A 350 24.81 19.62 12.01
CA PRO A 350 24.51 20.97 11.55
C PRO A 350 24.64 21.12 10.03
N VAL A 351 25.68 20.52 9.43
CA VAL A 351 25.91 20.57 7.99
C VAL A 351 24.90 19.70 7.24
N LEU A 352 24.65 18.48 7.72
CA LEU A 352 23.67 17.57 7.12
C LEU A 352 22.25 18.15 7.14
N TRP A 353 21.89 18.87 8.20
CA TRP A 353 20.63 19.59 8.33
C TRP A 353 20.50 20.71 7.30
N VAL A 354 21.53 21.53 7.11
CA VAL A 354 21.53 22.59 6.09
C VAL A 354 21.34 21.98 4.71
N ILE A 355 22.05 20.91 4.37
CA ILE A 355 21.91 20.23 3.08
C ILE A 355 20.49 19.65 2.94
N THR A 356 19.97 18.98 3.96
CA THR A 356 18.62 18.40 3.96
C THR A 356 17.56 19.49 3.76
N PHE A 357 17.71 20.63 4.43
CA PHE A 357 16.80 21.76 4.32
C PHE A 357 16.86 22.42 2.94
N VAL A 358 18.05 22.64 2.37
CA VAL A 358 18.21 23.16 1.00
C VAL A 358 17.58 22.22 -0.02
N CYS A 359 17.80 20.91 0.12
CA CYS A 359 17.16 19.90 -0.73
C CYS A 359 15.63 19.89 -0.57
N PHE A 360 15.14 19.99 0.66
CA PHE A 360 13.71 20.09 0.97
C PHE A 360 13.09 21.32 0.27
N ILE A 361 13.74 22.48 0.33
CA ILE A 361 13.26 23.71 -0.33
C ILE A 361 13.30 23.53 -1.84
N ARG A 362 14.43 23.05 -2.38
CA ARG A 362 14.57 22.80 -3.82
C ARG A 362 13.48 21.85 -4.33
N ASN A 363 13.21 20.76 -3.62
CA ASN A 363 12.19 19.78 -4.01
C ASN A 363 10.78 20.37 -3.88
N THR A 364 10.53 21.19 -2.86
CA THR A 364 9.24 21.89 -2.70
C THR A 364 8.91 22.75 -3.92
N TYR A 365 9.88 23.53 -4.42
CA TYR A 365 9.65 24.44 -5.54
C TYR A 365 9.82 23.78 -6.91
N LYS A 366 10.85 22.95 -7.11
CA LYS A 366 11.16 22.39 -8.44
C LYS A 366 10.47 21.07 -8.75
N VAL A 367 10.26 20.24 -7.74
CA VAL A 367 9.70 18.89 -7.94
C VAL A 367 8.18 18.97 -7.75
N ARG A 368 7.73 19.53 -6.63
CA ARG A 368 6.31 19.53 -6.27
C ARG A 368 5.51 20.71 -6.80
N ASN A 369 6.20 21.72 -7.34
CA ASN A 369 5.61 22.95 -7.84
C ASN A 369 4.66 23.62 -6.82
N THR A 370 5.04 23.63 -5.54
CA THR A 370 4.28 24.20 -4.42
C THR A 370 5.16 25.15 -3.60
N THR A 371 4.56 25.89 -2.67
CA THR A 371 5.26 26.78 -1.74
C THR A 371 5.57 26.09 -0.41
N PHE A 372 6.55 26.62 0.32
CA PHE A 372 6.89 26.14 1.66
C PHE A 372 5.69 26.17 2.62
N LEU A 373 4.99 27.30 2.70
CA LEU A 373 3.81 27.48 3.55
C LEU A 373 2.69 26.48 3.20
N GLN A 374 2.48 26.21 1.92
CA GLN A 374 1.47 25.27 1.47
C GLN A 374 1.87 23.83 1.78
N THR A 375 3.16 23.50 1.68
CA THR A 375 3.69 22.19 2.11
C THR A 375 3.50 21.95 3.61
N LEU A 376 3.76 22.95 4.45
CA LEU A 376 3.50 22.88 5.89
C LEU A 376 1.99 22.77 6.21
N ARG A 377 1.14 23.52 5.49
CA ARG A 377 -0.33 23.40 5.62
C ARG A 377 -0.83 22.02 5.23
N ASN A 378 -0.30 21.45 4.15
CA ASN A 378 -0.64 20.10 3.70
C ASN A 378 -0.21 19.06 4.74
N PHE A 379 0.99 19.19 5.31
CA PHE A 379 1.44 18.34 6.41
C PHE A 379 0.51 18.42 7.62
N LYS A 380 0.13 19.63 8.05
CA LYS A 380 -0.81 19.82 9.17
C LYS A 380 -2.18 19.21 8.88
N LYS A 381 -2.68 19.33 7.64
CA LYS A 381 -3.95 18.75 7.20
C LYS A 381 -3.88 17.22 7.15
N SER A 382 -2.80 16.65 6.62
CA SER A 382 -2.55 15.20 6.59
C SER A 382 -2.54 14.63 8.01
N ASN A 383 -1.82 15.30 8.92
CA ASN A 383 -1.75 14.90 10.31
C ASN A 383 -3.09 15.02 11.06
N GLN A 384 -4.02 15.87 10.62
CA GLN A 384 -5.37 15.92 11.18
C GLN A 384 -6.21 14.72 10.73
N LYS A 385 -6.01 14.23 9.49
CA LYS A 385 -6.69 13.03 8.98
C LYS A 385 -6.23 11.76 9.70
N THR A 386 -4.95 11.66 10.04
CA THR A 386 -4.37 10.50 10.72
C THR A 386 -4.68 10.41 12.22
N LYS A 387 -5.44 11.36 12.78
CA LYS A 387 -5.85 11.34 14.20
C LYS A 387 -6.99 10.37 14.49
N LEU A 388 -7.71 9.92 13.48
CA LEU A 388 -8.84 8.99 13.67
C LEU A 388 -8.37 7.66 14.25
N VAL A 389 -7.12 7.27 13.96
CA VAL A 389 -6.51 6.05 14.50
C VAL A 389 -5.30 6.43 15.34
N LYS A 390 -5.26 5.95 16.58
CA LYS A 390 -4.10 6.13 17.47
C LYS A 390 -2.96 5.24 17.00
N ILE A 391 -1.93 5.83 16.40
CA ILE A 391 -0.76 5.11 15.85
C ILE A 391 0.50 5.61 16.56
N PHE A 392 1.33 4.68 17.04
CA PHE A 392 2.56 4.96 17.79
C PHE A 392 2.38 5.72 19.11
N GLU A 393 1.15 5.85 19.62
CA GLU A 393 0.88 6.40 20.96
C GLU A 393 1.29 5.39 22.04
N ASN A 394 1.68 5.87 23.23
CA ASN A 394 1.88 5.01 24.40
C ASN A 394 0.49 4.47 24.81
N SER A 395 0.25 3.16 24.69
CA SER A 395 -0.90 2.50 25.29
C SER A 395 -0.73 2.26 26.80
N ASP A 396 0.45 2.55 27.35
CA ASP A 396 0.72 2.38 28.77
C ASP A 396 0.28 3.65 29.53
N SER A 397 -1.00 3.66 29.90
CA SER A 397 -1.54 4.35 31.08
C SER A 397 -2.28 3.32 31.93
#